data_AF-A0A2T3M5C4-F1
#
_entry.id   AF-A0A2T3M5C4-F1
#
_cell.length_a   1.000
_cell.length_b   1.000
_cell.length_c   1.000
_cell.angle_alpha   90.00
_cell.angle_beta   90.00
_cell.angle_gamma   90.00
#
_symmetry.space_group_name_H-M   'P 1'
#
loop_
_entity.id
_entity.type
_entity.pdbx_description
1 polymer ?
#
loop_
_entity_poly.entity_id
_entity_poly.type
_entity_poly.pdbx_seq_one_letter_code
_entity_poly.pdbx_strand_id
1 'polypeptide(L)'
;MLSKFEQVKKEWGGHNDVIDQWLMMRQQLLIDYCKLAGLSPTEAAKNRQLPTASQLTLFNEALVDYISAGHFKIYDSVMERWHQTGYSPTEEISALYAKITLTTDPLLNFHDRYHSIKDDDLLTHFDDDLSKVGELMELRFGLEDKLIELISDSLSCPPGA
;
A
#
# COMPACT_ATOMS: atom_id res chain seq x y z
N MET A 1 2.96 2.38 10.87
CA MET A 1 2.00 1.67 10.01
C MET A 1 0.53 1.81 10.43
N LEU A 2 -0.04 0.98 11.30
CA LEU A 2 -1.50 0.95 11.59
C LEU A 2 -2.06 2.23 12.23
N SER A 3 -1.40 2.75 13.28
CA SER A 3 -1.82 4.00 13.92
C SER A 3 -1.77 5.20 12.98
N LYS A 4 -0.73 5.26 12.13
CA LYS A 4 -0.56 6.28 11.10
C LYS A 4 -1.64 6.16 10.03
N PHE A 5 -1.99 4.93 9.62
CA PHE A 5 -3.08 4.69 8.69
C PHE A 5 -4.44 5.19 9.22
N GLU A 6 -4.77 4.92 10.49
CA GLU A 6 -6.02 5.41 11.09
C GLU A 6 -6.09 6.94 11.11
N GLN A 7 -4.96 7.62 11.32
CA GLN A 7 -4.89 9.07 11.21
C GLN A 7 -5.19 9.55 9.78
N VAL A 8 -4.51 9.00 8.78
CA VAL A 8 -4.71 9.35 7.35
C VAL A 8 -6.16 9.08 6.92
N LYS A 9 -6.74 7.95 7.35
CA LYS A 9 -8.14 7.62 7.06
C LYS A 9 -9.12 8.62 7.67
N LYS A 10 -8.82 9.14 8.86
CA LYS A 10 -9.64 10.18 9.50
C LYS A 10 -9.52 11.53 8.79
N GLU A 11 -8.33 11.86 8.30
CA GLU A 11 -8.05 13.13 7.62
C GLU A 11 -8.67 13.17 6.21
N TRP A 12 -8.57 12.07 5.46
CA TRP A 12 -8.89 12.08 4.02
C TRP A 12 -10.07 11.18 3.62
N GLY A 13 -10.53 10.29 4.51
CA GLY A 13 -11.63 9.39 4.23
C GLY A 13 -12.96 10.14 4.00
N GLY A 14 -13.74 9.71 3.00
CA GLY A 14 -15.08 10.21 2.69
C GLY A 14 -15.13 11.45 1.79
N HIS A 15 -13.98 11.97 1.34
CA HIS A 15 -13.91 13.19 0.52
C HIS A 15 -13.75 12.89 -0.98
N ASN A 16 -13.31 11.68 -1.32
CA ASN A 16 -13.03 11.28 -2.70
C ASN A 16 -13.04 9.76 -2.85
N ASP A 17 -13.95 9.23 -3.68
CA ASP A 17 -14.11 7.80 -3.93
C ASP A 17 -12.81 7.08 -4.30
N VAL A 18 -11.91 7.75 -5.04
CA VAL A 18 -10.62 7.18 -5.45
C VAL A 18 -9.66 7.04 -4.25
N ILE A 19 -9.61 8.06 -3.39
CA ILE A 19 -8.80 8.03 -2.16
C ILE A 19 -9.38 7.01 -1.18
N ASP A 20 -10.69 6.93 -1.07
CA ASP A 20 -11.37 5.96 -0.21
C ASP A 20 -11.09 4.52 -0.64
N GLN A 21 -11.20 4.23 -1.95
CA GLN A 21 -10.85 2.92 -2.49
C GLN A 21 -9.38 2.59 -2.19
N TRP A 22 -8.48 3.57 -2.31
CA TRP A 22 -7.07 3.37 -2.01
C TRP A 22 -6.80 3.02 -0.55
N LEU A 23 -7.40 3.79 0.36
CA LEU A 23 -7.28 3.57 1.80
C LEU A 23 -7.89 2.23 2.21
N MET A 24 -8.98 1.80 1.57
CA MET A 24 -9.55 0.47 1.78
C MET A 24 -8.58 -0.65 1.36
N MET A 25 -7.96 -0.55 0.18
CA MET A 25 -6.99 -1.55 -0.26
C MET A 25 -5.76 -1.59 0.64
N ARG A 26 -5.30 -0.42 1.09
CA ARG A 26 -4.21 -0.31 2.08
C ARG A 26 -4.57 -0.98 3.39
N GLN A 27 -5.79 -0.77 3.89
CA GLN A 27 -6.27 -1.40 5.12
C GLN A 27 -6.25 -2.92 5.02
N GLN A 28 -6.73 -3.47 3.91
CA GLN A 28 -6.74 -4.91 3.68
C GLN A 28 -5.31 -5.48 3.67
N LEU A 29 -4.40 -4.84 2.94
CA LEU A 29 -2.99 -5.23 2.87
C LEU A 29 -2.32 -5.23 4.26
N LEU A 30 -2.61 -4.22 5.09
CA LEU A 30 -2.11 -4.14 6.47
C LEU A 30 -2.62 -5.26 7.36
N ILE A 31 -3.91 -5.59 7.25
CA ILE A 31 -4.52 -6.67 8.01
C ILE A 31 -3.85 -7.99 7.66
N ASP A 32 -3.64 -8.26 6.36
CA ASP A 32 -3.04 -9.51 5.91
C ASP A 32 -1.55 -9.59 6.28
N TYR A 33 -0.81 -8.47 6.20
CA TYR A 33 0.55 -8.38 6.74
C TYR A 33 0.61 -8.73 8.23
N CYS A 34 -0.30 -8.18 9.05
CA CYS A 34 -0.31 -8.44 10.49
C CYS A 34 -0.63 -9.91 10.81
N LYS A 35 -1.48 -10.56 10.02
CA LYS A 35 -1.74 -12.00 10.14
C LYS A 35 -0.47 -12.80 9.86
N LEU A 36 0.25 -12.49 8.78
CA LEU A 36 1.52 -13.14 8.43
C LEU A 36 2.61 -12.92 9.48
N ALA A 37 2.68 -11.73 10.07
CA ALA A 37 3.65 -11.41 11.11
C ALA A 37 3.34 -12.08 12.46
N GLY A 38 2.19 -12.77 12.59
CA GLY A 38 1.74 -13.36 13.84
C GLY A 38 1.28 -12.33 14.88
N LEU A 39 0.93 -11.12 14.44
CA LEU A 39 0.48 -10.00 15.31
C LEU A 39 -1.03 -10.02 15.55
N SER A 40 -1.71 -11.13 15.27
CA SER A 40 -3.14 -11.28 15.51
C SER A 40 -3.44 -11.25 17.02
N PRO A 41 -4.49 -10.54 17.48
CA PRO A 41 -4.90 -10.56 18.89
C PRO A 41 -5.50 -11.90 19.35
N THR A 42 -5.70 -12.86 18.44
CA THR A 42 -6.31 -14.17 18.75
C THR A 42 -5.31 -15.15 19.38
N GLU A 43 -5.80 -16.15 20.12
CA GLU A 43 -4.98 -17.12 20.89
C GLU A 43 -3.92 -17.89 20.05
N ALA A 44 -4.06 -17.89 18.72
CA ALA A 44 -3.06 -18.39 17.78
C ALA A 44 -1.69 -17.67 17.89
N ALA A 45 -1.64 -16.42 18.39
CA ALA A 45 -0.39 -15.69 18.58
C ALA A 45 0.51 -16.26 19.70
N LYS A 46 0.00 -17.14 20.57
CA LYS A 46 0.81 -17.78 21.63
C LYS A 46 1.76 -18.87 21.09
N ASN A 47 1.53 -19.37 19.88
CA ASN A 47 2.42 -20.28 19.18
C ASN A 47 2.69 -19.69 17.79
N ARG A 48 3.80 -18.97 17.63
CA ARG A 48 4.22 -18.39 16.35
C ARG A 48 4.48 -19.52 15.34
N GLN A 49 3.44 -19.87 14.59
CA GLN A 49 3.50 -20.86 13.51
C GLN A 49 3.83 -20.14 12.20
N LEU A 50 4.55 -20.83 11.32
CA LEU A 50 4.72 -20.37 9.95
C LEU A 50 3.34 -20.17 9.29
N PRO A 51 3.17 -19.15 8.44
CA PRO A 51 1.91 -18.94 7.74
C PRO A 51 1.62 -20.11 6.80
N THR A 52 0.34 -20.39 6.59
CA THR A 52 -0.09 -21.34 5.56
C THR A 52 0.14 -20.75 4.16
N ALA A 53 0.28 -21.62 3.16
CA ALA A 53 0.34 -21.23 1.76
C ALA A 53 -0.87 -20.36 1.37
N SER A 54 -2.06 -20.65 1.89
CA SER A 54 -3.25 -19.84 1.66
C SER A 54 -3.15 -18.42 2.23
N GLN A 55 -2.53 -18.23 3.40
CA GLN A 55 -2.30 -16.90 3.97
C GLN A 55 -1.28 -16.11 3.15
N LEU A 56 -0.23 -16.78 2.67
CA LEU A 56 0.76 -16.17 1.78
C LEU A 56 0.14 -15.75 0.44
N THR A 57 -0.66 -16.62 -0.16
CA THR A 57 -1.38 -16.31 -1.42
C THR A 57 -2.27 -15.08 -1.25
N LEU A 58 -3.09 -15.02 -0.19
CA LEU A 58 -3.98 -13.87 0.05
C LEU A 58 -3.21 -12.55 0.20
N PHE A 59 -2.12 -12.55 0.96
CA PHE A 59 -1.28 -11.36 1.10
C PHE A 59 -0.64 -10.96 -0.24
N ASN A 60 -0.13 -11.94 -0.99
CA ASN A 60 0.51 -11.71 -2.28
C ASN A 60 -0.46 -11.17 -3.33
N GLU A 61 -1.70 -11.67 -3.37
CA GLU A 61 -2.77 -11.14 -4.22
C GLU A 61 -3.11 -9.70 -3.82
N ALA A 62 -3.31 -9.44 -2.52
CA ALA A 62 -3.60 -8.10 -2.01
C ALA A 62 -2.47 -7.10 -2.32
N LEU A 63 -1.20 -7.54 -2.25
CA LEU A 63 -0.03 -6.72 -2.56
C LEU A 63 0.02 -6.34 -4.03
N VAL A 64 -0.17 -7.30 -4.93
CA VAL A 64 -0.18 -7.07 -6.38
C VAL A 64 -1.35 -6.18 -6.77
N ASP A 65 -2.53 -6.42 -6.22
CA ASP A 65 -3.72 -5.59 -6.45
C ASP A 65 -3.49 -4.14 -5.98
N TYR A 66 -2.89 -3.96 -4.80
CA TYR A 66 -2.58 -2.65 -4.24
C TYR A 66 -1.62 -1.84 -5.12
N ILE A 67 -0.52 -2.48 -5.55
CA ILE A 67 0.47 -1.87 -6.44
C ILE A 67 -0.18 -1.51 -7.79
N SER A 68 -0.95 -2.43 -8.36
CA SER A 68 -1.62 -2.26 -9.65
C SER A 68 -2.66 -1.14 -9.62
N ALA A 69 -3.47 -1.07 -8.57
CA ALA A 69 -4.43 0.02 -8.40
C ALA A 69 -3.73 1.39 -8.26
N GLY A 70 -2.59 1.45 -7.56
CA GLY A 70 -1.80 2.66 -7.43
C GLY A 70 -1.27 3.17 -8.78
N HIS A 71 -0.67 2.29 -9.58
CA HIS A 71 -0.08 2.67 -10.88
C HIS A 71 -1.12 3.01 -11.95
N PHE A 72 -2.23 2.27 -12.03
CA PHE A 72 -3.16 2.37 -13.17
C PHE A 72 -4.45 3.13 -12.87
N LYS A 73 -4.96 3.12 -11.64
CA LYS A 73 -6.26 3.74 -11.35
C LYS A 73 -6.11 5.11 -10.73
N ILE A 74 -5.24 5.22 -9.73
CA ILE A 74 -5.14 6.43 -8.92
C ILE A 74 -4.42 7.52 -9.70
N TYR A 75 -3.29 7.19 -10.32
CA TYR A 75 -2.54 8.15 -11.13
C TYR A 75 -3.41 8.73 -12.27
N ASP A 76 -4.04 7.87 -13.04
CA ASP A 76 -4.90 8.29 -14.17
C ASP A 76 -6.06 9.18 -13.70
N SER A 77 -6.74 8.80 -12.60
CA SER A 77 -7.84 9.59 -12.03
C SER A 77 -7.38 10.97 -11.53
N VAL A 78 -6.18 11.05 -10.96
CA VAL A 78 -5.59 12.30 -10.46
C VAL A 78 -5.18 13.20 -11.62
N MET A 79 -4.48 12.65 -12.62
CA MET A 79 -4.09 13.38 -13.83
C MET A 79 -5.31 13.94 -14.55
N GLU A 80 -6.36 13.13 -14.70
CA GLU A 80 -7.60 13.54 -15.36
C GLU A 80 -8.27 14.69 -14.61
N ARG A 81 -8.37 14.62 -13.28
CA ARG A 81 -8.94 15.72 -12.47
C ARG A 81 -8.11 17.00 -12.56
N TRP A 82 -6.79 16.92 -12.53
CA TRP A 82 -5.93 18.10 -12.71
C TRP A 82 -6.10 18.73 -14.08
N HIS A 83 -6.17 17.91 -15.13
CA HIS A 83 -6.44 18.42 -16.47
C HIS A 83 -7.80 19.15 -16.52
N GLN A 84 -8.81 18.66 -15.82
CA GLN A 84 -10.14 19.30 -15.76
C GLN A 84 -10.12 20.64 -14.98
N THR A 85 -9.27 20.78 -13.96
CA THR A 85 -9.15 22.02 -13.16
C THR A 85 -8.09 22.99 -13.69
N GLY A 86 -7.42 22.66 -14.80
CA GLY A 86 -6.30 23.45 -15.34
C GLY A 86 -5.00 23.32 -14.55
N TYR A 87 -4.94 22.37 -13.61
CA TYR A 87 -3.74 22.07 -12.84
C TYR A 87 -2.81 21.15 -13.64
N SER A 88 -1.51 21.24 -13.39
CA SER A 88 -0.49 20.34 -13.95
C SER A 88 0.26 19.68 -12.79
N PRO A 89 0.74 18.43 -12.94
CA PRO A 89 1.61 17.83 -11.92
C PRO A 89 2.81 18.74 -11.68
N THR A 90 3.07 19.07 -10.41
CA THR A 90 4.30 19.78 -10.05
C THR A 90 5.48 18.82 -10.11
N GLU A 91 6.70 19.37 -10.19
CA GLU A 91 7.93 18.58 -10.13
C GLU A 91 8.01 17.73 -8.85
N GLU A 92 7.46 18.24 -7.73
CA GLU A 92 7.38 17.52 -6.47
C GLU A 92 6.50 16.26 -6.56
N ILE A 93 5.33 16.37 -7.19
CA ILE A 93 4.43 15.23 -7.41
C ILE A 93 5.11 14.18 -8.30
N SER A 94 5.74 14.61 -9.40
CA SER A 94 6.45 13.71 -10.30
C SER A 94 7.60 12.99 -9.58
N ALA A 95 8.35 13.70 -8.73
CA ALA A 95 9.43 13.11 -7.93
C ALA A 95 8.92 12.13 -6.87
N LEU A 96 7.79 12.41 -6.21
CA LEU A 96 7.14 11.48 -5.29
C LEU A 96 6.71 10.20 -6.00
N TYR A 97 6.08 10.33 -7.17
CA TYR A 97 5.65 9.18 -7.96
C TYR A 97 6.83 8.31 -8.42
N ALA A 98 7.93 8.92 -8.85
CA ALA A 98 9.15 8.20 -9.21
C ALA A 98 9.66 7.37 -8.01
N LYS A 99 9.67 7.96 -6.80
CA LYS A 99 10.07 7.24 -5.57
C LYS A 99 9.12 6.11 -5.21
N ILE A 100 7.81 6.29 -5.37
CA ILE A 100 6.82 5.22 -5.17
C ILE A 100 7.08 4.07 -6.13
N THR A 101 7.35 4.37 -7.40
CA THR A 101 7.64 3.35 -8.43
C THR A 101 8.88 2.52 -8.09
N LEU A 102 9.92 3.14 -7.49
CA LEU A 102 11.12 2.40 -7.05
C LEU A 102 10.84 1.37 -5.95
N THR A 103 9.71 1.46 -5.24
CA THR A 103 9.31 0.46 -4.24
C THR A 103 8.61 -0.75 -4.84
N THR A 104 8.17 -0.67 -6.10
CA THR A 104 7.35 -1.70 -6.76
C THR A 104 8.13 -2.98 -7.01
N ASP A 105 9.28 -2.93 -7.68
CA ASP A 105 10.04 -4.14 -8.00
C ASP A 105 10.48 -4.92 -6.74
N PRO A 106 11.01 -4.27 -5.68
CA PRO A 106 11.35 -4.97 -4.44
C PRO A 106 10.15 -5.65 -3.77
N LEU A 107 8.96 -5.04 -3.82
CA LEU A 107 7.75 -5.64 -3.28
C LEU A 107 7.25 -6.82 -4.14
N LEU A 108 7.35 -6.72 -5.47
CA LEU A 108 7.01 -7.82 -6.37
C LEU A 108 7.99 -9.00 -6.27
N ASN A 109 9.27 -8.75 -5.97
CA ASN A 109 10.24 -9.82 -5.72
C ASN A 109 9.84 -10.71 -4.52
N PHE A 110 9.12 -10.16 -3.54
CA PHE A 110 8.55 -10.98 -2.47
C PHE A 110 7.43 -11.88 -3.00
N HIS A 111 6.53 -11.34 -3.82
CA HIS A 111 5.51 -12.15 -4.49
C HIS A 111 6.17 -13.32 -5.25
N ASP A 112 7.16 -13.05 -6.09
CA ASP A 112 7.84 -14.07 -6.90
C ASP A 112 8.51 -15.17 -6.07
N ARG A 113 8.97 -14.85 -4.86
CA ARG A 113 9.58 -15.83 -3.95
C ARG A 113 8.57 -16.75 -3.27
N TYR A 114 7.39 -16.22 -2.93
CA TYR A 114 6.45 -16.90 -2.05
C TYR A 114 5.16 -17.37 -2.76
N HIS A 115 4.97 -17.07 -4.06
CA HIS A 115 3.73 -17.40 -4.78
C HIS A 115 3.51 -18.91 -5.06
N SER A 116 4.57 -19.72 -5.05
CA SER A 116 4.50 -21.16 -5.40
C SER A 116 4.76 -22.09 -4.21
N ILE A 117 4.74 -21.55 -2.99
CA ILE A 117 5.08 -22.29 -1.78
C ILE A 117 3.91 -23.19 -1.35
N LYS A 118 4.25 -24.39 -0.87
CA LYS A 118 3.34 -25.35 -0.25
C LYS A 118 3.51 -25.34 1.27
N ASP A 119 2.50 -25.82 1.99
CA ASP A 119 2.50 -25.85 3.47
C ASP A 119 3.69 -26.64 4.07
N ASP A 120 4.23 -27.63 3.34
CA ASP A 120 5.36 -28.45 3.78
C ASP A 120 6.74 -27.84 3.48
N ASP A 121 6.81 -26.71 2.76
CA ASP A 121 8.07 -26.10 2.37
C ASP A 121 8.73 -25.35 3.55
N LEU A 122 10.05 -25.43 3.63
CA LEU A 122 10.81 -24.74 4.66
C LEU A 122 10.95 -23.24 4.35
N LEU A 123 10.31 -22.42 5.16
CA LEU A 123 10.33 -20.95 5.08
C LEU A 123 11.52 -20.30 5.81
N THR A 124 12.75 -20.73 5.49
CA THR A 124 13.94 -20.44 6.31
C THR A 124 14.31 -18.95 6.42
N HIS A 125 13.92 -18.13 5.43
CA HIS A 125 14.21 -16.69 5.38
C HIS A 125 12.95 -15.82 5.45
N PHE A 126 11.80 -16.43 5.76
CA PHE A 126 10.52 -15.75 5.68
C PHE A 126 10.41 -14.56 6.62
N ASP A 127 10.89 -14.68 7.87
CA ASP A 127 10.85 -13.59 8.83
C ASP A 127 11.65 -12.36 8.36
N ASP A 128 12.85 -12.59 7.80
CA ASP A 128 13.71 -11.51 7.29
C ASP A 128 13.09 -10.84 6.06
N ASP A 129 12.54 -11.65 5.15
CA ASP A 129 11.90 -11.15 3.94
C ASP A 129 10.60 -10.39 4.27
N LEU A 130 9.79 -10.92 5.19
CA LEU A 130 8.57 -10.24 5.66
C LEU A 130 8.90 -8.92 6.35
N SER A 131 9.97 -8.87 7.16
CA SER A 131 10.42 -7.62 7.78
C SER A 131 10.80 -6.56 6.75
N LYS A 132 11.55 -6.96 5.70
CA LYS A 132 11.92 -6.04 4.60
C LYS A 132 10.69 -5.54 3.83
N VAL A 133 9.72 -6.42 3.57
CA VAL A 133 8.45 -6.03 2.96
C VAL A 133 7.72 -5.01 3.84
N GLY A 134 7.67 -5.24 5.15
CA GLY A 134 7.07 -4.29 6.10
C GLY A 134 7.73 -2.91 6.06
N GLU A 135 9.06 -2.85 6.05
CA GLU A 135 9.81 -1.59 5.94
C GLU A 135 9.54 -0.86 4.61
N LEU A 136 9.53 -1.61 3.50
CA LEU A 136 9.22 -1.07 2.17
C LEU A 136 7.77 -0.58 2.09
N MET A 137 6.82 -1.31 2.68
CA MET A 137 5.42 -0.89 2.78
C MET A 137 5.29 0.41 3.58
N GLU A 138 5.94 0.54 4.74
CA GLU A 138 5.91 1.78 5.53
C GLU A 138 6.47 2.96 4.74
N LEU A 139 7.59 2.78 4.05
CA LEU A 139 8.19 3.79 3.18
C LEU A 139 7.22 4.19 2.07
N ARG A 140 6.64 3.21 1.36
CA ARG A 140 5.68 3.43 0.28
C ARG A 140 4.48 4.21 0.79
N PHE A 141 3.86 3.77 1.89
CA PHE A 141 2.72 4.49 2.49
C PHE A 141 3.07 5.92 2.86
N GLY A 142 4.25 6.18 3.42
CA GLY A 142 4.68 7.53 3.74
C GLY A 142 4.85 8.45 2.52
N LEU A 143 5.27 7.92 1.38
CA LEU A 143 5.32 8.67 0.12
C LEU A 143 3.93 8.92 -0.45
N GLU A 144 3.06 7.92 -0.37
CA GLU A 144 1.68 7.99 -0.82
C GLU A 144 0.84 8.95 0.04
N ASP A 145 1.05 9.00 1.36
CA ASP A 145 0.38 9.95 2.25
C ASP A 145 0.65 11.41 1.80
N LYS A 146 1.90 11.73 1.46
CA LYS A 146 2.27 13.04 0.91
C LYS A 146 1.64 13.30 -0.45
N LEU A 147 1.52 12.26 -1.28
CA LEU A 147 0.85 12.37 -2.57
C LEU A 147 -0.65 12.67 -2.37
N ILE A 148 -1.31 12.00 -1.43
CA ILE A 148 -2.72 12.25 -1.07
C ILE A 148 -2.91 13.70 -0.59
N GLU A 149 -2.02 14.18 0.28
CA GLU A 149 -2.05 15.56 0.79
C GLU A 149 -1.98 16.58 -0.36
N LEU A 150 -0.99 16.46 -1.26
CA LEU A 150 -0.85 17.35 -2.42
C LEU A 150 -2.04 17.28 -3.38
N ILE A 151 -2.59 16.08 -3.60
CA ILE A 151 -3.80 15.91 -4.40
C ILE A 151 -4.97 16.63 -3.74
N SER A 152 -5.15 16.45 -2.44
CA SER A 152 -6.27 17.05 -1.73
C SER A 152 -6.17 18.59 -1.70
N ASP A 153 -4.98 19.14 -1.45
CA ASP A 153 -4.74 20.58 -1.46
C ASP A 153 -5.05 21.19 -2.84
N SER A 154 -4.60 20.53 -3.91
CA SER A 154 -4.85 20.98 -5.28
C SER A 154 -6.34 20.93 -5.68
N LEU A 155 -7.14 20.03 -5.07
CA LEU A 155 -8.58 19.96 -5.28
C LEU A 155 -9.35 20.97 -4.40
N SER A 156 -8.77 21.38 -3.28
CA SER A 156 -9.37 22.31 -2.32
C SER A 156 -9.24 23.78 -2.73
N CYS A 157 -8.20 24.13 -3.49
CA CYS A 157 -7.95 25.48 -4.00
C CYS A 157 -7.77 25.45 -5.53
N PRO A 158 -8.84 25.66 -6.32
CA PRO A 158 -8.68 25.79 -7.76
C PRO A 158 -7.83 27.02 -8.10
N PRO A 159 -6.93 26.94 -9.10
CA PRO A 159 -6.12 28.08 -9.50
C PRO A 159 -7.03 29.19 -10.04
N GLY A 160 -7.10 30.31 -9.32
CA GLY A 160 -7.89 31.49 -9.70
C GLY A 160 -8.90 32.02 -8.66
N ALA A 161 -8.88 31.52 -7.42
CA ALA A 161 -9.58 32.13 -6.29
C ALA A 161 -8.80 33.32 -5.69
#